data_AF-A0A1I7W0Z0-F1
#
_entry.id   AF-A0A1I7W0Z0-F1
#
_cell.length_a   1.000
_cell.length_b   1.000
_cell.length_c   1.000
_cell.angle_alpha   90.00
_cell.angle_beta   90.00
_cell.angle_gamma   90.00
#
_symmetry.space_group_name_H-M   'P 1'
#
loop_
_entity.id
_entity.type
_entity.pdbx_description
1 polymer ?
#
loop_
_entity_poly.entity_id
_entity_poly.type
_entity_poly.pdbx_seq_one_letter_code
_entity_poly.pdbx_strand_id
1 'polypeptide(L)'
;MLLKISTTWYFILVVTYATVNGQSEKKNMESFKWPRWEERTIDCTTTQEKEPDQCTLIARNAKIPRDPTKYKCRREQMPVNGRNILAPNSTTRLACPIGCEPDAKLSVLVKSPQNNHLCQKYYTYGKYRDQKEGEWYLWLTEPCRANLTTWCRFKDIPLFIPKLRNQ
;
A
#
# COMPACT_ATOMS: atom_id res chain seq x y z
N MET A 1 -11.77 25.58 58.34
CA MET A 1 -11.67 26.51 57.20
C MET A 1 -12.09 25.74 55.95
N LEU A 2 -13.39 25.72 55.64
CA LEU A 2 -13.93 24.94 54.51
C LEU A 2 -14.06 25.85 53.29
N LEU A 3 -13.27 25.55 52.25
CA LEU A 3 -13.25 26.26 50.98
C LEU A 3 -14.64 26.20 50.31
N LYS A 4 -15.38 27.31 50.29
CA LYS A 4 -16.55 27.45 49.42
C LYS A 4 -16.07 27.58 47.98
N ILE A 5 -15.91 26.46 47.29
CA ILE A 5 -15.67 26.45 45.85
C ILE A 5 -16.96 26.95 45.20
N SER A 6 -16.90 28.17 44.67
CA SER A 6 -18.03 28.85 44.06
C SER A 6 -18.55 28.04 42.87
N THR A 7 -19.87 27.81 42.82
CA THR A 7 -20.55 27.05 41.76
C THR A 7 -20.24 27.56 40.36
N THR A 8 -19.93 28.86 40.22
CA THR A 8 -19.46 29.47 38.97
C THR A 8 -18.17 28.86 38.43
N TRP A 9 -17.21 28.48 39.28
CA TRP A 9 -15.97 27.84 38.84
C TRP A 9 -16.20 26.41 38.34
N TYR A 10 -17.16 25.70 38.95
CA TYR A 10 -17.54 24.36 38.50
C TYR A 10 -18.20 24.42 37.11
N PHE A 11 -19.09 25.39 36.87
CA PHE A 11 -19.68 25.61 35.55
C PHE A 11 -18.64 25.97 34.49
N ILE A 12 -17.66 26.82 34.80
CA ILE A 12 -16.59 27.18 33.86
C ILE A 12 -15.76 25.94 33.49
N LEU A 13 -15.42 25.08 34.46
CA LEU A 13 -14.68 23.84 34.22
C LEU A 13 -15.46 22.85 33.34
N VAL A 14 -16.76 22.69 33.56
CA VAL A 14 -17.60 21.79 32.75
C VAL A 14 -17.75 22.31 31.32
N VAL A 15 -17.96 23.61 31.12
CA VAL A 15 -18.10 24.22 29.78
C VAL A 15 -16.78 24.17 29.01
N THR A 16 -15.65 24.45 29.65
CA THR A 16 -14.32 24.34 29.02
C THR A 16 -13.99 22.89 28.66
N TYR A 17 -14.26 21.92 29.54
CA TYR A 17 -14.07 20.51 29.23
C TYR A 17 -14.94 20.03 28.06
N ALA A 18 -16.23 20.40 28.05
CA ALA A 18 -17.16 20.03 26.98
C ALA A 18 -16.79 20.64 25.62
N THR A 19 -16.38 21.91 25.59
CA THR A 19 -15.95 22.59 24.35
C THR A 19 -14.65 22.01 23.80
N VAL A 20 -13.67 21.72 24.65
CA VAL A 20 -12.40 21.09 24.24
C VAL A 20 -12.64 19.68 23.70
N ASN A 21 -13.45 18.85 24.37
CA ASN A 21 -13.78 17.51 23.87
C ASN A 21 -14.57 17.55 22.55
N GLY A 22 -15.57 18.42 22.44
CA GLY A 22 -16.35 18.55 21.20
C GLY A 22 -15.51 19.04 20.00
N GLN A 23 -14.52 19.90 20.25
CA GLN A 23 -13.62 20.39 19.19
C GLN A 23 -12.55 19.34 18.81
N SER A 24 -12.11 18.51 19.76
CA SER A 24 -11.25 17.34 19.52
C SER A 24 -11.96 16.27 18.67
N GLU A 25 -13.22 15.96 18.99
CA GLU A 25 -14.03 15.01 18.22
C GLU A 25 -14.28 15.47 16.79
N LYS A 26 -14.60 16.76 16.56
CA LYS A 26 -14.75 17.32 15.21
C LYS A 26 -13.47 17.22 14.38
N LYS A 27 -12.31 17.57 14.96
CA LYS A 27 -11.01 17.42 14.29
C LYS A 27 -10.71 15.96 13.92
N ASN A 28 -11.02 15.02 14.82
CA ASN A 28 -10.84 13.59 14.56
C ASN A 28 -11.74 13.11 13.42
N MET A 29 -12.99 13.58 13.36
CA MET A 29 -13.94 13.17 12.33
C MET A 29 -13.63 13.77 10.95
N GLU A 30 -13.18 15.03 10.89
CA GLU A 30 -12.69 15.66 9.65
C GLU A 30 -11.41 15.02 9.10
N SER A 31 -10.61 14.38 9.98
CA SER A 31 -9.39 13.67 9.58
C SER A 31 -9.64 12.28 8.98
N PHE A 32 -10.81 11.69 9.22
CA PHE A 32 -11.10 10.33 8.78
C PHE A 32 -11.44 10.30 7.28
N LYS A 33 -10.76 9.43 6.54
CA LYS A 33 -10.97 9.21 5.10
C LYS A 33 -11.19 7.73 4.82
N TRP A 34 -12.20 7.40 4.00
CA TRP A 34 -12.47 6.03 3.56
C TRP A 34 -11.33 5.51 2.69
N PRO A 35 -11.02 4.20 2.77
CA PRO A 35 -9.98 3.62 1.97
C PRO A 35 -10.48 3.35 0.55
N ARG A 36 -9.72 3.80 -0.43
CA ARG A 36 -9.87 3.41 -1.82
C ARG A 36 -8.85 2.32 -2.15
N TRP A 37 -9.28 1.31 -2.87
CA TRP A 37 -8.43 0.20 -3.27
C TRP A 37 -8.22 0.24 -4.77
N GLU A 38 -6.98 0.24 -5.21
CA GLU A 38 -6.65 0.11 -6.64
C GLU A 38 -5.85 -1.16 -6.88
N GLU A 39 -6.30 -1.96 -7.83
CA GLU A 39 -5.57 -3.13 -8.28
C GLU A 39 -4.29 -2.72 -9.04
N ARG A 40 -3.21 -3.47 -8.80
CA ARG A 40 -1.94 -3.42 -9.50
C ARG A 40 -1.50 -4.82 -9.81
N THR A 41 -1.16 -5.08 -11.06
CA THR A 41 -0.64 -6.38 -11.49
C THR A 41 0.69 -6.18 -12.20
N ILE A 42 1.71 -6.93 -11.83
CA ILE A 42 2.87 -7.13 -12.69
C ILE A 42 2.66 -8.41 -13.50
N ASP A 43 2.68 -8.29 -14.83
CA ASP A 43 2.64 -9.43 -15.73
C ASP A 43 4.06 -9.81 -16.12
N CYS A 44 4.47 -11.00 -15.67
CA CYS A 44 5.80 -11.57 -15.91
C CYS A 44 5.71 -12.90 -16.67
N THR A 45 4.53 -13.24 -17.19
CA THR A 45 4.28 -14.51 -17.90
C THR A 45 4.35 -14.37 -19.41
N THR A 46 4.05 -13.17 -19.93
CA THR A 46 4.10 -12.83 -21.35
C THR A 46 5.53 -12.70 -21.90
N THR A 47 6.55 -12.83 -21.06
CA THR A 47 7.98 -12.72 -21.42
C THR A 47 8.65 -14.05 -21.72
N GLN A 48 7.91 -15.11 -22.07
CA GLN A 48 8.51 -16.41 -22.41
C GLN A 48 9.57 -16.34 -23.54
N GLU A 49 9.61 -15.26 -24.32
CA GLU A 49 10.62 -14.99 -25.37
C GLU A 49 11.43 -13.69 -25.16
N LYS A 50 11.18 -12.94 -24.08
CA LYS A 50 11.89 -11.69 -23.79
C LYS A 50 12.71 -11.82 -22.50
N GLU A 51 13.77 -11.02 -22.40
CA GLU A 51 14.63 -10.95 -21.22
C GLU A 51 13.84 -11.05 -19.90
N PRO A 52 14.32 -11.80 -18.89
CA PRO A 52 13.62 -12.03 -17.62
C PRO A 52 13.13 -10.75 -16.90
N ASP A 53 13.70 -9.61 -17.25
CA ASP A 53 13.49 -8.31 -16.62
C ASP A 53 12.29 -7.53 -17.16
N GLN A 54 11.53 -8.09 -18.09
CA GLN A 54 10.50 -7.36 -18.84
C GLN A 54 9.07 -7.56 -18.31
N CYS A 55 8.86 -7.56 -16.99
CA CYS A 55 7.48 -7.53 -16.51
C CYS A 55 6.80 -6.19 -16.85
N THR A 56 5.51 -6.24 -17.15
CA THR A 56 4.71 -5.04 -17.46
C THR A 56 3.76 -4.70 -16.32
N LEU A 57 3.72 -3.44 -15.91
CA LEU A 57 2.73 -2.96 -14.95
C LEU A 57 1.36 -2.79 -15.62
N ILE A 58 0.34 -3.42 -15.04
CA ILE A 58 -1.07 -3.30 -15.41
C ILE A 58 -1.80 -2.61 -14.26
N ALA A 59 -2.33 -1.40 -14.53
CA ALA A 59 -3.01 -0.55 -13.56
C ALA A 59 -4.26 0.09 -14.17
N ARG A 60 -5.16 -0.75 -14.73
CA ARG A 60 -6.31 -0.30 -15.56
C ARG A 60 -7.25 0.69 -14.87
N ASN A 61 -7.45 0.53 -13.55
CA ASN A 61 -8.41 1.31 -12.77
C ASN A 61 -7.72 2.32 -11.83
N ALA A 62 -6.50 2.75 -12.17
CA ALA A 62 -5.82 3.76 -11.38
C ALA A 62 -6.53 5.12 -11.50
N LYS A 63 -6.75 5.83 -10.38
CA LYS A 63 -7.32 7.19 -10.38
C LYS A 63 -6.45 8.14 -11.20
N ILE A 64 -5.14 7.99 -11.08
CA ILE A 64 -4.15 8.68 -11.91
C ILE A 64 -3.62 7.66 -12.92
N PRO A 65 -3.82 7.88 -14.24
CA PRO A 65 -3.30 7.00 -15.28
C PRO A 65 -1.79 6.78 -15.13
N ARG A 66 -1.35 5.52 -15.23
CA ARG A 66 0.05 5.13 -15.12
C ARG A 66 0.57 4.71 -16.47
N ASP A 67 1.68 5.32 -16.89
CA ASP A 67 2.42 4.94 -18.09
C ASP A 67 3.32 3.73 -17.74
N PRO A 68 3.03 2.52 -18.26
CA PRO A 68 3.79 1.32 -17.91
C PRO A 68 5.29 1.42 -18.23
N THR A 69 5.67 2.24 -19.22
CA THR A 69 7.07 2.39 -19.64
C THR A 69 7.96 3.04 -18.59
N LYS A 70 7.35 3.76 -17.63
CA LYS A 70 8.03 4.37 -16.48
C LYS A 70 8.26 3.39 -15.33
N TYR A 71 7.57 2.25 -15.34
CA TYR A 71 7.63 1.25 -14.27
C TYR A 71 8.49 0.07 -14.69
N LYS A 72 9.79 0.33 -14.87
CA LYS A 72 10.76 -0.68 -15.26
C LYS A 72 11.21 -1.49 -14.05
N CYS A 73 11.18 -2.80 -14.18
CA CYS A 73 11.74 -3.69 -13.18
C CYS A 73 13.28 -3.63 -13.19
N ARG A 74 13.89 -3.92 -12.05
CA ARG A 74 15.35 -4.01 -11.88
C ARG A 74 15.76 -5.35 -11.30
N ARG A 75 16.92 -5.86 -11.70
CA ARG A 75 17.57 -6.94 -10.95
C ARG A 75 18.30 -6.36 -9.76
N GLU A 76 18.13 -7.02 -8.63
CA GLU A 76 18.86 -6.70 -7.40
C GLU A 76 19.27 -7.99 -6.71
N GLN A 77 20.30 -7.89 -5.88
CA GLN A 77 20.75 -9.04 -5.09
C GLN A 77 19.63 -9.49 -4.16
N MET A 78 19.44 -10.81 -4.11
CA MET A 78 18.51 -11.39 -3.16
C MET A 78 19.03 -11.11 -1.75
N PRO A 79 18.20 -10.60 -0.82
CA PRO A 79 18.66 -10.38 0.55
C PRO A 79 19.13 -11.72 1.12
N VAL A 80 20.41 -11.78 1.50
CA VAL A 80 21.03 -12.99 2.06
C VAL A 80 20.46 -13.19 3.45
N ASN A 81 19.44 -14.03 3.56
CA ASN A 81 18.92 -14.52 4.83
C ASN A 81 18.59 -16.01 4.68
N GLY A 82 18.65 -16.78 5.77
CA GLY A 82 18.49 -18.24 5.77
C GLY A 82 17.12 -18.78 5.33
N ARG A 83 16.26 -17.95 4.72
CA ARG A 83 14.90 -18.30 4.27
C ARG A 83 14.79 -18.65 2.79
N ASN A 84 15.83 -18.51 1.97
CA ASN A 84 15.76 -18.85 0.53
C ASN A 84 15.88 -20.35 0.25
N ILE A 85 15.33 -21.22 1.11
CA ILE A 85 15.44 -22.69 0.99
C ILE A 85 14.85 -23.20 -0.32
N LEU A 86 13.84 -22.52 -0.86
CA LEU A 86 13.16 -22.87 -2.12
C LEU A 86 13.77 -22.21 -3.37
N ALA A 87 14.67 -21.25 -3.19
CA ALA A 87 15.43 -20.63 -4.27
C ALA A 87 16.94 -20.58 -3.90
N PRO A 88 17.56 -21.72 -3.55
CA PRO A 88 18.90 -21.75 -2.95
C PRO A 88 19.99 -21.27 -3.91
N ASN A 89 19.77 -21.46 -5.22
CA ASN A 89 20.69 -21.05 -6.27
C ASN A 89 20.39 -19.65 -6.82
N SER A 90 19.39 -18.96 -6.26
CA SER A 90 18.98 -17.66 -6.74
C SER A 90 19.73 -16.55 -6.02
N THR A 91 20.70 -15.96 -6.72
CA THR A 91 21.52 -14.85 -6.21
C THR A 91 20.84 -13.49 -6.41
N THR A 92 19.93 -13.38 -7.38
CA THR A 92 19.26 -12.13 -7.74
C THR A 92 17.76 -12.30 -7.81
N ARG A 93 17.01 -11.26 -7.47
CA ARG A 93 15.57 -11.15 -7.70
C ARG A 93 15.27 -10.03 -8.69
N LEU A 94 14.15 -10.16 -9.39
CA LEU A 94 13.55 -9.07 -10.15
C LEU A 94 12.62 -8.29 -9.22
N ALA A 95 12.78 -6.98 -9.15
CA ALA A 95 11.94 -6.07 -8.38
C ALA A 95 11.27 -5.06 -9.31
N CYS A 96 9.94 -5.01 -9.29
CA CYS A 96 9.12 -4.17 -10.14
C CYS A 96 8.37 -3.13 -9.30
N PRO A 97 8.51 -1.82 -9.62
CA PRO A 97 7.74 -0.79 -8.95
C PRO A 97 6.27 -0.88 -9.40
N ILE A 98 5.33 -0.69 -8.48
CA ILE A 98 3.88 -0.81 -8.78
C ILE A 98 3.11 0.50 -8.71
N GLY A 99 3.78 1.61 -8.40
CA GLY A 99 3.14 2.91 -8.38
C GLY A 99 2.14 3.04 -7.25
N CYS A 100 2.41 2.49 -6.07
CA CYS A 100 1.61 2.79 -4.89
C CYS A 100 2.26 3.96 -4.13
N GLU A 101 1.53 5.06 -3.99
CA GLU A 101 1.98 6.29 -3.35
C GLU A 101 2.54 6.06 -1.92
N PRO A 102 3.39 6.95 -1.39
CA PRO A 102 4.14 6.70 -0.16
C PRO A 102 3.27 6.47 1.09
N ASP A 103 2.06 7.00 1.16
CA ASP A 103 1.15 6.75 2.29
C ASP A 103 0.31 5.48 2.11
N ALA A 104 0.32 4.90 0.91
CA ALA A 104 -0.47 3.73 0.59
C ALA A 104 0.07 2.48 1.30
N LYS A 105 -0.85 1.71 1.88
CA LYS A 105 -0.55 0.37 2.39
C LYS A 105 -0.84 -0.65 1.32
N LEU A 106 0.09 -1.55 1.08
CA LEU A 106 -0.10 -2.63 0.13
C LEU A 106 -0.71 -3.85 0.84
N SER A 107 -1.90 -4.26 0.41
CA SER A 107 -2.57 -5.47 0.92
C SER A 107 -2.69 -6.54 -0.15
N VAL A 108 -2.68 -7.80 0.32
CA VAL A 108 -2.90 -9.01 -0.48
C VAL A 108 -1.84 -9.23 -1.57
N LEU A 109 -1.49 -10.49 -1.83
CA LEU A 109 -0.66 -10.87 -2.97
C LEU A 109 -1.33 -12.09 -3.59
N VAL A 110 -1.98 -11.90 -4.73
CA VAL A 110 -2.58 -12.96 -5.53
C VAL A 110 -1.61 -13.31 -6.65
N LYS A 111 -1.44 -14.61 -6.89
CA LYS A 111 -0.59 -15.14 -7.95
C LYS A 111 -1.46 -15.76 -9.04
N SER A 112 -1.09 -15.54 -10.30
CA SER A 112 -1.63 -16.29 -11.44
C SER A 112 -0.48 -16.86 -12.30
N PRO A 113 -0.50 -18.16 -12.66
CA PRO A 113 -1.49 -19.17 -12.28
C PRO A 113 -1.36 -19.60 -10.81
N GLN A 114 -2.49 -19.93 -10.17
CA GLN A 114 -2.54 -20.29 -8.75
C GLN A 114 -1.71 -21.54 -8.43
N ASN A 115 -1.71 -22.55 -9.31
CA ASN A 115 -1.07 -23.85 -9.08
C ASN A 115 0.41 -23.94 -9.52
N ASN A 116 1.09 -22.84 -9.82
CA ASN A 116 2.54 -22.88 -10.06
C ASN A 116 3.32 -23.15 -8.75
N HIS A 117 3.80 -24.39 -8.56
CA HIS A 117 4.54 -24.86 -7.38
C HIS A 117 5.94 -24.24 -7.26
N LEU A 118 6.51 -23.75 -8.35
CA LEU A 118 7.78 -23.02 -8.37
C LEU A 118 7.65 -21.62 -7.75
N CYS A 119 6.42 -21.16 -7.52
CA CYS A 119 6.11 -19.86 -6.99
C CYS A 119 5.45 -19.96 -5.61
N GLN A 120 6.27 -19.96 -4.56
CA GLN A 120 5.83 -19.88 -3.16
C GLN A 120 6.03 -18.47 -2.57
N LYS A 121 4.97 -17.96 -1.94
CA LYS A 121 4.93 -16.62 -1.33
C LYS A 121 6.00 -16.48 -0.25
N TYR A 122 6.67 -15.33 -0.26
CA TYR A 122 7.80 -14.95 0.59
C TYR A 122 9.11 -15.72 0.39
N TYR A 123 9.11 -16.80 -0.39
CA TYR A 123 10.32 -17.54 -0.74
C TYR A 123 10.81 -17.20 -2.15
N THR A 124 9.88 -17.15 -3.10
CA THR A 124 10.18 -16.96 -4.52
C THR A 124 9.51 -15.71 -5.09
N TYR A 125 8.54 -15.15 -4.37
CA TYR A 125 7.95 -13.87 -4.70
C TYR A 125 7.44 -13.16 -3.46
N GLY A 126 7.27 -11.86 -3.53
CA GLY A 126 6.73 -11.10 -2.42
C GLY A 126 6.61 -9.63 -2.73
N LYS A 127 6.66 -8.86 -1.65
CA LYS A 127 6.64 -7.41 -1.68
C LYS A 127 7.64 -6.85 -0.70
N TYR A 128 8.17 -5.68 -0.99
CA TYR A 128 8.87 -4.87 -0.01
C TYR A 128 8.63 -3.39 -0.32
N ARG A 129 8.99 -2.54 0.62
CA ARG A 129 8.95 -1.10 0.43
C ARG A 129 10.36 -0.55 0.40
N ASP A 130 10.67 0.20 -0.64
CA ASP A 130 11.89 0.99 -0.69
C ASP A 130 11.61 2.34 -0.01
N GLN A 131 12.24 2.58 1.15
CA GLN A 131 12.04 3.83 1.88
C GLN A 131 12.74 5.02 1.22
N LYS A 132 13.82 4.79 0.47
CA LYS A 132 14.59 5.86 -0.19
C LYS A 132 13.81 6.40 -1.38
N GLU A 133 13.18 5.51 -2.14
CA GLU A 133 12.40 5.86 -3.32
C GLU A 133 10.94 6.16 -3.00
N GLY A 134 10.46 5.77 -1.81
CA GLY A 134 9.07 5.99 -1.41
C GLY A 134 8.08 5.11 -2.18
N GLU A 135 8.54 4.00 -2.77
CA GLU A 135 7.76 3.14 -3.68
C GLU A 135 7.64 1.72 -3.12
N TRP A 136 6.53 1.06 -3.48
CA TRP A 136 6.35 -0.36 -3.23
C TRP A 136 6.84 -1.18 -4.42
N TYR A 137 7.50 -2.27 -4.09
CA TYR A 137 8.01 -3.22 -5.05
C TYR A 137 7.33 -4.57 -4.88
N LEU A 138 6.90 -5.15 -5.98
CA LEU A 138 6.67 -6.57 -6.08
C LEU A 138 7.94 -7.23 -6.60
N TRP A 139 8.34 -8.31 -5.98
CA TRP A 139 9.53 -9.04 -6.42
C TRP A 139 9.21 -10.49 -6.69
N LEU A 140 9.94 -11.07 -7.62
CA LEU A 140 9.97 -12.50 -7.90
C LEU A 140 11.39 -12.93 -8.19
N THR A 141 11.65 -14.21 -8.04
CA THR A 141 12.95 -14.77 -8.37
C THR A 141 12.83 -16.11 -9.07
N GLU A 142 13.83 -16.45 -9.86
CA GLU A 142 13.90 -17.73 -10.54
C GLU A 142 13.89 -18.91 -9.55
N PRO A 143 13.21 -20.02 -9.89
CA PRO A 143 12.53 -20.31 -11.17
C PRO A 143 11.07 -19.81 -11.25
N CYS A 144 10.60 -18.99 -10.30
CA CYS A 144 9.23 -18.50 -10.31
C CYS A 144 8.97 -17.53 -11.48
N ARG A 145 7.93 -17.83 -12.27
CA ARG A 145 7.32 -16.95 -13.27
C ARG A 145 5.81 -16.94 -13.06
N ALA A 146 5.27 -15.79 -12.68
CA ALA A 146 3.84 -15.62 -12.45
C ALA A 146 3.46 -14.14 -12.48
N ASN A 147 2.17 -13.90 -12.72
CA ASN A 147 1.57 -12.59 -12.56
C ASN A 147 1.25 -12.38 -11.09
N LEU A 148 1.68 -11.25 -10.55
CA LEU A 148 1.45 -10.89 -9.16
C LEU A 148 0.52 -9.70 -9.10
N THR A 149 -0.66 -9.92 -8.54
CA THR A 149 -1.69 -8.91 -8.34
C THR A 149 -1.76 -8.51 -6.87
N THR A 150 -1.91 -7.22 -6.64
CA THR A 150 -2.00 -6.60 -5.33
C THR A 150 -2.97 -5.42 -5.35
N TRP A 151 -3.35 -4.92 -4.18
CA TRP A 151 -4.19 -3.74 -4.04
C TRP A 151 -3.49 -2.65 -3.22
N CYS A 152 -3.30 -1.48 -3.83
CA CYS A 152 -2.87 -0.27 -3.14
C CYS A 152 -4.04 0.31 -2.34
N ARG A 153 -3.85 0.52 -1.04
CA ARG A 153 -4.84 1.18 -0.17
C ARG A 153 -4.52 2.66 0.00
N PHE A 154 -5.33 3.52 -0.60
CA PHE A 154 -5.28 4.98 -0.42
C PHE A 154 -6.28 5.43 0.63
N LYS A 155 -5.93 6.41 1.47
CA LYS A 155 -6.85 7.01 2.46
C LYS A 155 -7.27 8.41 2.00
N ASP A 156 -7.95 8.49 0.87
CA ASP A 156 -8.22 9.77 0.20
C ASP A 156 -9.69 10.04 -0.11
N ILE A 157 -10.61 9.13 0.21
CA ILE A 157 -12.05 9.35 0.01
C ILE A 157 -12.62 10.12 1.22
N PRO A 158 -13.21 11.31 1.04
CA PRO A 158 -13.82 12.06 2.15
C PRO A 158 -15.07 11.36 2.69
N LEU A 159 -15.33 11.47 4.01
CA LEU A 159 -16.55 10.96 4.65
C LEU A 159 -17.81 11.70 4.17
N PHE A 160 -17.70 13.01 4.01
CA PHE A 160 -18.78 13.88 3.60
C PHE A 160 -18.43 14.45 2.24
N ILE A 161 -19.22 14.10 1.23
CA ILE A 161 -19.30 14.87 0.01
C ILE A 161 -20.29 15.99 0.35
N PRO A 162 -19.86 17.25 0.53
CA PRO A 162 -20.83 18.33 0.67
C PRO A 162 -21.70 18.26 -0.58
N LYS A 163 -23.00 17.95 -0.41
CA LYS A 163 -23.97 18.12 -1.50
C LYS A 163 -23.71 19.51 -2.05
N LEU A 164 -23.44 19.60 -3.35
CA LEU A 164 -23.44 20.87 -4.08
C LEU A 164 -24.64 21.65 -3.56
N ARG A 165 -24.35 22.71 -2.80
CA ARG A 165 -25.33 23.70 -2.42
C ARG A 165 -25.66 24.36 -3.74
N ASN A 166 -26.61 23.77 -4.46
CA ASN A 166 -27.17 24.41 -5.63
C ASN A 166 -27.67 25.77 -5.17
N GLN A 167 -27.19 26.77 -5.89
CA GLN A 167 -27.43 28.20 -5.73
C GLN A 167 -28.91 28.52 -5.56
#